data_AF-A0A0F9JNM9-F1
#
_entry.id   AF-A0A0F9JNM9-F1
#
_cell.length_a   1.000
_cell.length_b   1.000
_cell.length_c   1.000
_cell.angle_alpha   90.00
_cell.angle_beta   90.00
_cell.angle_gamma   90.00
#
_symmetry.space_group_name_H-M   'P 1'
#
loop_
_entity.id
_entity.type
_entity.pdbx_description
1 polymer ?
#
loop_
_entity_poly.entity_id
_entity_poly.type
_entity_poly.pdbx_seq_one_letter_code
_entity_poly.pdbx_strand_id
1 'polypeptide(L)'
;MDTSEMRINGDLLRTEYQANQKSMKQIRREYGWGINTIRRWLESCGIPIRPIDDPINASQKGHSLEENPKWRGGKYRAGNGYTMVRTNGKYIAEHRLVAEQTIGRKLKGNEVVHHINGIKNDNRPENLWVYTDKKHRSIHVGLFHLVLHFYNIGLVEFVNGEYEVKNGH
;
A
#
# COMPACT_ATOMS: atom_id res chain seq x y z
N MET A 1 -2.95 49.25 19.87
CA MET A 1 -4.13 48.73 20.60
C MET A 1 -3.67 48.33 21.98
N ASP A 2 -4.46 48.75 22.96
CA ASP A 2 -4.16 48.86 24.39
C ASP A 2 -4.05 47.49 25.10
N THR A 3 -3.17 47.42 26.10
CA THR A 3 -2.77 46.23 26.88
C THR A 3 -3.80 45.80 27.93
N SER A 4 -5.09 45.99 27.66
CA SER A 4 -6.21 45.73 28.58
C SER A 4 -7.10 44.53 28.22
N GLU A 5 -6.79 43.76 27.15
CA GLU A 5 -7.72 42.74 26.58
C GLU A 5 -7.30 41.25 26.67
N MET A 6 -6.46 40.81 27.62
CA MET A 6 -6.04 39.39 27.65
C MET A 6 -6.26 38.65 28.98
N ARG A 7 -7.43 38.88 29.59
CA ARG A 7 -8.08 37.91 30.50
C ARG A 7 -8.70 36.72 29.73
N ILE A 8 -8.73 36.80 28.40
CA ILE A 8 -9.44 35.88 27.52
C ILE A 8 -8.43 34.93 26.87
N ASN A 9 -8.30 33.75 27.46
CA ASN A 9 -7.86 32.51 26.80
C ASN A 9 -8.12 31.31 27.74
N GLY A 10 -7.99 31.51 29.05
CA GLY A 10 -8.30 30.50 30.05
C GLY A 10 -9.78 30.09 30.06
N ASP A 11 -10.70 31.03 30.13
CA ASP A 11 -12.15 30.73 30.21
C ASP A 11 -12.69 30.06 28.95
N LEU A 12 -12.19 30.48 27.78
CA LEU A 12 -12.50 29.81 26.52
C LEU A 12 -11.95 28.39 26.53
N LEU A 13 -10.70 28.17 26.94
CA LEU A 13 -10.15 26.82 27.02
C LEU A 13 -10.88 25.96 28.05
N ARG A 14 -11.32 26.50 29.19
CA ARG A 14 -12.16 25.74 30.15
C ARG A 14 -13.48 25.34 29.52
N THR A 15 -14.14 26.28 28.84
CA THR A 15 -15.41 26.01 28.15
C THR A 15 -15.23 25.00 27.04
N GLU A 16 -14.30 25.24 26.12
CA GLU A 16 -14.15 24.41 24.93
C GLU A 16 -13.46 23.07 25.21
N TYR A 17 -12.37 23.07 25.97
CA TYR A 17 -11.61 21.87 26.27
C TYR A 17 -12.27 21.03 27.36
N GLN A 18 -12.73 21.62 28.47
CA GLN A 18 -13.27 20.85 29.60
C GLN A 18 -14.79 20.63 29.46
N ALA A 19 -15.59 21.70 29.32
CA ALA A 19 -17.05 21.60 29.33
C ALA A 19 -17.61 21.00 28.03
N ASN A 20 -17.18 21.51 26.87
CA ASN A 20 -17.61 21.05 25.55
C ASN A 20 -16.82 19.83 25.06
N GLN A 21 -15.86 19.35 25.86
CA GLN A 21 -15.07 18.16 25.55
C GLN A 21 -14.37 18.20 24.17
N LYS A 22 -14.03 19.38 23.64
CA LYS A 22 -13.32 19.50 22.35
C LYS A 22 -11.84 19.18 22.51
N SER A 23 -11.29 18.33 21.65
CA SER A 23 -9.85 18.07 21.55
C SER A 23 -9.06 19.31 21.09
N MET A 24 -7.76 19.37 21.40
CA MET A 24 -6.89 20.46 20.91
C MET A 24 -6.90 20.59 19.38
N LYS A 25 -7.15 19.49 18.64
CA LYS A 25 -7.28 19.54 17.17
C LYS A 25 -8.58 20.19 16.72
N GLN A 26 -9.68 20.01 17.45
CA GLN A 26 -10.95 20.69 17.18
C GLN A 26 -10.80 22.18 17.45
N ILE A 27 -10.23 22.55 18.60
CA ILE A 27 -9.93 23.95 18.95
C ILE A 27 -9.03 24.59 17.89
N ARG A 28 -7.99 23.89 17.40
CA ARG A 28 -7.19 24.36 16.26
C ARG A 28 -8.03 24.63 15.01
N ARG A 29 -8.92 23.69 14.63
CA ARG A 29 -9.71 23.83 13.40
C ARG A 29 -10.68 25.00 13.47
N GLU A 30 -11.22 25.25 14.65
CA GLU A 30 -12.23 26.27 14.89
C GLU A 30 -11.62 27.67 15.05
N TYR A 31 -10.53 27.79 15.79
CA TYR A 31 -9.92 29.08 16.14
C TYR A 31 -8.60 29.35 15.42
N GLY A 32 -8.09 28.41 14.63
CA GLY A 32 -6.86 28.55 13.84
C GLY A 32 -5.55 28.46 14.64
N TRP A 33 -5.61 28.19 15.94
CA TRP A 33 -4.42 28.19 16.80
C TRP A 33 -3.54 26.95 16.66
N GLY A 34 -2.23 27.13 16.73
CA GLY A 34 -1.28 26.03 16.74
C GLY A 34 -1.51 25.09 17.94
N ILE A 35 -1.37 23.78 17.74
CA ILE A 35 -1.59 22.78 18.82
C ILE A 35 -0.65 23.03 20.00
N ASN A 36 0.60 23.40 19.74
CA ASN A 36 1.56 23.73 20.80
C ASN A 36 1.18 25.01 21.54
N THR A 37 0.55 25.97 20.86
CA THR A 37 0.01 27.19 21.49
C THR A 37 -1.11 26.85 22.45
N ILE A 38 -2.09 26.05 22.01
CA ILE A 38 -3.21 25.57 22.83
C ILE A 38 -2.69 24.79 24.05
N ARG A 39 -1.72 23.89 23.85
CA ARG A 39 -1.10 23.13 24.95
C ARG A 39 -0.49 24.05 26.00
N ARG A 40 0.34 25.02 25.59
CA ARG A 40 0.99 25.96 26.50
C ARG A 40 -0.03 26.78 27.29
N TRP A 41 -1.14 27.15 26.66
CA TRP A 41 -2.22 27.88 27.33
C TRP A 41 -3.01 27.01 28.32
N LEU A 42 -3.28 25.74 27.99
CA LEU A 42 -3.89 24.80 28.93
C LEU A 42 -3.02 24.66 30.20
N GLU A 43 -1.72 24.44 30.02
CA GLU A 43 -0.74 24.36 31.11
C GLU A 43 -0.69 25.67 31.91
N SER A 44 -0.57 26.82 31.24
CA SER A 44 -0.50 28.15 31.87
C SER A 44 -1.78 28.52 32.63
N CYS A 45 -2.93 27.96 32.26
CA CYS A 45 -4.21 28.16 32.94
C CYS A 45 -4.50 27.08 33.99
N GLY A 46 -3.58 26.14 34.24
CA GLY A 46 -3.77 25.04 35.19
C GLY A 46 -4.87 24.06 34.77
N ILE A 47 -5.12 23.93 33.46
CA ILE A 47 -6.06 22.97 32.90
C ILE A 47 -5.27 21.69 32.57
N PRO A 48 -5.56 20.55 33.24
CA PRO A 48 -4.80 19.33 33.00
C PRO A 48 -5.01 18.82 31.57
N ILE A 49 -3.92 18.42 30.92
CA ILE A 49 -3.98 17.79 29.61
C ILE A 49 -4.59 16.40 29.79
N ARG A 50 -5.63 16.10 29.00
CA ARG A 50 -6.25 14.78 28.95
C ARG A 50 -5.22 13.68 28.67
N PRO A 51 -5.32 12.52 29.35
CA PRO A 51 -4.52 11.33 29.06
C PRO A 51 -4.59 10.91 27.60
N ILE A 52 -3.56 10.18 27.15
CA ILE A 52 -3.46 9.77 25.75
C ILE A 52 -4.59 8.80 25.35
N ASP A 53 -5.08 8.03 26.31
CA ASP A 53 -6.15 7.03 26.21
C ASP A 53 -7.54 7.59 26.54
N ASP A 54 -7.66 8.90 26.76
CA ASP A 54 -8.94 9.56 26.97
C ASP A 54 -9.89 9.29 25.78
N PRO A 55 -11.14 8.85 26.00
CA PRO A 55 -12.11 8.54 24.95
C PRO A 55 -12.33 9.68 23.94
N ILE A 56 -12.19 10.93 24.36
CA ILE A 56 -12.29 12.12 23.51
C ILE A 56 -11.12 12.15 22.51
N ASN A 57 -9.93 11.73 22.93
CA ASN A 57 -8.77 11.56 22.06
C ASN A 57 -8.91 10.32 21.16
N ALA A 58 -9.50 9.24 21.67
CA ALA A 58 -9.78 8.01 20.93
C ALA A 58 -10.82 8.19 19.79
N SER A 59 -11.72 9.17 19.92
CA SER A 59 -12.71 9.53 18.89
C SER A 59 -12.09 10.03 17.57
N GLN A 60 -10.81 10.41 17.59
CA GLN A 60 -10.03 10.72 16.38
C GLN A 60 -9.23 9.51 15.90
N LYS A 61 -9.91 8.37 15.69
CA LYS A 61 -9.39 7.34 14.80
C LYS A 61 -8.97 8.04 13.51
N GLY A 62 -7.70 7.88 13.12
CA GLY A 62 -7.28 8.27 11.77
C GLY A 62 -8.28 7.68 10.77
N HIS A 63 -8.57 8.41 9.69
CA HIS A 63 -9.44 7.93 8.62
C HIS A 63 -9.17 6.44 8.39
N SER A 64 -10.22 5.63 8.45
CA SER A 64 -10.11 4.23 8.06
C SER A 64 -9.44 4.18 6.69
N LEU A 65 -8.65 3.13 6.44
CA LEU A 65 -7.99 3.00 5.14
C LEU A 65 -9.01 3.08 4.00
N GLU A 66 -10.23 2.61 4.24
CA GLU A 66 -11.40 2.67 3.34
C GLU A 66 -11.86 4.10 3.01
N GLU A 67 -11.73 5.06 3.94
CA GLU A 67 -12.12 6.46 3.75
C GLU A 67 -11.08 7.29 2.99
N ASN A 68 -9.88 6.76 2.74
CA ASN A 68 -8.86 7.47 1.97
C ASN A 68 -9.18 7.40 0.46
N PRO A 69 -9.35 8.52 -0.27
CA PRO A 69 -9.63 8.50 -1.72
C PRO A 69 -8.55 7.80 -2.56
N LYS A 70 -7.34 7.66 -2.02
CA LYS A 70 -6.22 6.92 -2.65
C LYS A 70 -6.26 5.42 -2.37
N TRP A 71 -7.14 4.96 -1.48
CA TRP A 71 -7.31 3.54 -1.21
C TRP A 71 -7.94 2.86 -2.42
N ARG A 72 -7.41 1.70 -2.74
CA ARG A 72 -7.77 0.91 -3.92
C ARG A 72 -8.10 -0.51 -3.48
N GLY A 73 -8.98 -0.64 -2.48
CA GLY A 73 -9.37 -1.95 -1.93
C GLY A 73 -8.21 -2.72 -1.31
N GLY A 74 -7.16 -2.03 -0.83
CA GLY A 74 -5.95 -2.67 -0.34
C GLY A 74 -5.08 -3.31 -1.43
N LYS A 75 -5.23 -2.92 -2.70
CA LYS A 75 -4.37 -3.36 -3.81
C LYS A 75 -3.48 -2.24 -4.31
N TYR A 76 -2.26 -2.58 -4.73
CA TYR A 76 -1.40 -1.67 -5.49
C TYR A 76 -0.48 -2.43 -6.44
N ARG A 77 0.04 -1.74 -7.46
CA ARG A 77 1.05 -2.29 -8.37
C ARG A 77 2.45 -1.94 -7.87
N ALA A 78 3.26 -2.95 -7.57
CA ALA A 78 4.65 -2.75 -7.18
C ALA A 78 5.52 -2.38 -8.40
N GLY A 79 6.66 -1.72 -8.16
CA GLY A 79 7.59 -1.31 -9.22
C GLY A 79 8.17 -2.47 -10.04
N ASN A 80 8.13 -3.69 -9.52
CA ASN A 80 8.53 -4.91 -10.24
C ASN A 80 7.43 -5.49 -11.15
N GLY A 81 6.26 -4.86 -11.21
CA GLY A 81 5.14 -5.22 -12.08
C GLY A 81 4.05 -6.07 -11.43
N TYR A 82 4.25 -6.60 -10.22
CA TYR A 82 3.26 -7.44 -9.53
C TYR A 82 2.14 -6.64 -8.87
N THR A 83 0.94 -7.19 -8.88
CA THR A 83 -0.17 -6.72 -8.03
C THR A 83 0.02 -7.25 -6.61
N MET A 84 0.01 -6.34 -5.64
CA MET A 84 0.11 -6.63 -4.21
C MET A 84 -1.25 -6.42 -3.56
N VAL A 85 -1.65 -7.35 -2.69
CA VAL A 85 -2.94 -7.32 -1.97
C VAL A 85 -2.68 -7.32 -0.48
N ARG A 86 -3.38 -6.46 0.25
CA ARG A 86 -3.31 -6.41 1.71
C ARG A 86 -4.11 -7.56 2.30
N THR A 87 -3.44 -8.42 3.07
CA THR A 87 -4.01 -9.57 3.77
C THR A 87 -3.46 -9.57 5.20
N ASN A 88 -4.33 -9.57 6.22
CA ASN A 88 -3.95 -9.58 7.63
C ASN A 88 -2.86 -8.54 8.00
N GLY A 89 -3.00 -7.32 7.47
CA GLY A 89 -2.07 -6.21 7.74
C GLY A 89 -0.76 -6.24 6.95
N LYS A 90 -0.49 -7.29 6.16
CA LYS A 90 0.70 -7.41 5.31
C LYS A 90 0.33 -7.39 3.83
N TYR A 91 1.25 -6.99 2.96
CA TYR A 91 1.05 -7.07 1.52
C TYR A 91 1.66 -8.36 0.98
N ILE A 92 0.85 -9.12 0.23
CA ILE A 92 1.22 -10.38 -0.41
C ILE A 92 0.99 -10.22 -1.91
N ALA A 93 1.86 -10.82 -2.73
CA ALA A 93 1.68 -10.80 -4.17
C ALA A 93 0.44 -11.62 -4.58
N GLU A 94 -0.46 -11.02 -5.37
CA GLU A 94 -1.74 -11.60 -5.75
C GLU A 94 -1.60 -12.97 -6.44
N HIS A 95 -0.63 -13.09 -7.35
CA HIS A 95 -0.36 -14.34 -8.06
C HIS A 95 -0.03 -15.51 -7.11
N ARG A 96 0.59 -15.25 -5.95
CA ARG A 96 0.86 -16.29 -4.96
C ARG A 96 -0.44 -16.78 -4.32
N LEU A 97 -1.33 -15.86 -3.98
CA LEU A 97 -2.63 -16.19 -3.39
C LEU A 97 -3.48 -17.01 -4.38
N VAL A 98 -3.54 -16.60 -5.64
CA VAL A 98 -4.26 -17.34 -6.68
C VAL A 98 -3.66 -18.72 -6.91
N ALA A 99 -2.32 -18.82 -6.99
CA ALA A 99 -1.65 -20.10 -7.14
C ALA A 99 -1.91 -21.04 -5.95
N GLU A 100 -1.82 -20.54 -4.70
CA GLU A 100 -2.14 -21.31 -3.49
C GLU A 100 -3.57 -21.83 -3.47
N GLN A 101 -4.53 -20.99 -3.86
CA GLN A 101 -5.93 -21.38 -3.98
C GLN A 101 -6.12 -22.46 -5.05
N THR A 102 -5.45 -22.31 -6.20
CA THR A 102 -5.55 -23.25 -7.33
C THR A 102 -4.97 -24.63 -6.99
N ILE A 103 -3.84 -24.69 -6.27
CA ILE A 103 -3.23 -25.96 -5.85
C ILE A 103 -3.81 -26.53 -4.55
N GLY A 104 -4.73 -25.81 -3.89
CA GLY A 104 -5.37 -26.23 -2.64
C GLY A 104 -4.45 -26.28 -1.42
N ARG A 105 -3.30 -25.61 -1.45
CA ARG A 105 -2.35 -25.57 -0.32
C ARG A 105 -1.45 -24.34 -0.37
N LYS A 106 -0.78 -24.04 0.75
CA LYS A 106 0.26 -23.00 0.79
C LYS A 106 1.48 -23.38 -0.07
N LEU A 107 2.10 -22.36 -0.66
CA LEU A 107 3.37 -22.52 -1.36
C LEU A 107 4.47 -22.82 -0.35
N LYS A 108 5.35 -23.75 -0.69
CA LYS A 108 6.55 -24.06 0.10
C LYS A 108 7.59 -22.94 -0.09
N GLY A 109 8.56 -22.88 0.81
CA GLY A 109 9.62 -21.86 0.77
C GLY A 109 10.50 -21.91 -0.49
N ASN A 110 10.55 -23.06 -1.16
CA ASN A 110 11.31 -23.28 -2.39
C ASN A 110 10.42 -23.32 -3.66
N GLU A 111 9.18 -22.83 -3.56
CA GLU A 111 8.24 -22.77 -4.66
C GLU A 111 8.02 -21.33 -5.15
N VAL A 112 8.05 -21.18 -6.47
CA VAL A 112 7.86 -19.92 -7.19
C VAL A 112 6.73 -20.06 -8.20
N VAL A 113 5.99 -18.97 -8.38
CA VAL A 113 4.93 -18.87 -9.38
C VAL A 113 5.52 -18.26 -10.64
N HIS A 114 5.28 -18.89 -11.76
CA HIS A 114 5.68 -18.47 -13.08
C HIS A 114 4.46 -18.02 -13.87
N HIS A 115 4.54 -16.84 -14.48
CA HIS A 115 3.54 -16.34 -15.42
C HIS A 115 3.88 -16.85 -16.82
N ILE A 116 3.01 -17.71 -17.38
CA ILE A 116 3.26 -18.42 -18.65
C ILE A 116 3.43 -17.43 -19.81
N ASN A 117 2.62 -16.38 -19.86
CA ASN A 117 2.72 -15.33 -20.88
C ASN A 117 3.73 -14.20 -20.55
N GLY A 118 4.43 -14.27 -19.43
CA GLY A 118 5.36 -13.23 -18.97
C GLY A 118 4.71 -11.95 -18.44
N ILE A 119 3.38 -11.83 -18.46
CA ILE A 119 2.64 -10.65 -17.99
C ILE A 119 2.38 -10.77 -16.49
N LYS A 120 3.17 -10.05 -15.68
CA LYS A 120 3.20 -10.15 -14.21
C LYS A 120 1.91 -9.77 -13.47
N ASN A 121 0.99 -9.06 -14.14
CA ASN A 121 -0.31 -8.67 -13.60
C ASN A 121 -1.47 -9.50 -14.17
N ASP A 122 -1.20 -10.46 -15.05
CA ASP A 122 -2.19 -11.42 -15.52
C ASP A 122 -2.21 -12.63 -14.56
N ASN A 123 -3.01 -12.52 -13.50
CA ASN A 123 -3.06 -13.50 -12.41
C ASN A 123 -4.18 -14.54 -12.60
N ARG A 124 -4.65 -14.77 -13.83
CA ARG A 124 -5.62 -15.83 -14.12
C ARG A 124 -4.99 -17.21 -13.81
N PRO A 125 -5.70 -18.15 -13.15
CA PRO A 125 -5.12 -19.45 -12.76
C PRO A 125 -4.45 -20.19 -13.92
N GLU A 126 -5.04 -20.15 -15.12
CA GLU A 126 -4.52 -20.80 -16.33
C GLU A 126 -3.21 -20.19 -16.84
N ASN A 127 -2.84 -18.98 -16.39
CA ASN A 127 -1.59 -18.31 -16.73
C ASN A 127 -0.50 -18.50 -15.66
N LEU A 128 -0.81 -19.19 -14.55
CA LEU A 128 0.10 -19.36 -13.43
C LEU A 128 0.54 -20.82 -13.32
N TRP A 129 1.85 -21.01 -13.18
CA TRP A 129 2.41 -22.33 -12.91
C TRP A 129 3.34 -22.31 -11.70
N VAL A 130 3.25 -23.32 -10.83
CA VAL A 130 4.11 -23.45 -9.65
C VAL A 130 5.29 -24.36 -9.96
N TYR A 131 6.49 -23.83 -9.79
CA TYR A 131 7.75 -24.59 -9.92
C TYR A 131 8.52 -24.60 -8.61
N THR A 132 9.41 -25.57 -8.47
CA THR A 132 10.52 -25.43 -7.53
C THR A 132 11.56 -24.46 -8.08
N ASP A 133 12.30 -23.77 -7.22
CA ASP A 133 13.36 -22.82 -7.62
C ASP A 133 14.38 -23.42 -8.61
N LYS A 134 14.69 -24.71 -8.45
CA LYS A 134 15.60 -25.44 -9.35
C LYS A 134 15.00 -25.58 -10.75
N LYS A 135 13.71 -25.92 -10.84
CA LYS A 135 13.02 -26.11 -12.12
C LYS A 135 12.74 -24.77 -12.82
N HIS A 136 12.42 -23.72 -12.06
CA HIS A 136 12.15 -22.39 -12.62
C HIS A 136 13.32 -21.87 -13.47
N ARG A 137 14.56 -22.03 -12.99
CA ARG A 137 15.76 -21.64 -13.75
C ARG A 137 15.90 -22.39 -15.08
N SER A 138 15.58 -23.68 -15.11
CA SER A 138 15.70 -24.50 -16.33
C SER A 138 14.72 -24.11 -17.43
N ILE A 139 13.59 -23.47 -17.10
CA ILE A 139 12.57 -23.10 -18.08
C ILE A 139 13.01 -21.93 -18.94
N HIS A 140 13.70 -20.94 -18.35
CA HIS A 140 14.25 -19.83 -19.11
C HIS A 140 15.32 -20.29 -20.12
N VAL A 141 16.05 -21.36 -19.79
CA VAL A 141 16.96 -22.02 -20.73
C VAL A 141 16.19 -22.70 -21.86
N GLY A 142 15.09 -23.40 -21.55
CA GLY A 142 14.22 -24.00 -22.55
C GLY A 142 13.61 -22.98 -23.52
N LEU A 143 13.17 -21.82 -23.02
CA LEU A 143 12.66 -20.73 -23.85
C LEU A 143 13.73 -20.22 -24.82
N PHE A 144 14.97 -20.05 -24.37
CA PHE A 144 16.08 -19.66 -25.24
C PHE A 144 16.34 -20.69 -26.35
N HIS A 145 16.33 -21.98 -26.04
CA HIS A 145 16.47 -23.02 -27.05
C HIS A 145 15.33 -23.05 -28.06
N LEU A 146 14.10 -22.72 -27.66
CA LEU A 146 12.99 -22.57 -28.60
C LEU A 146 13.21 -21.42 -29.58
N VAL A 147 13.71 -20.27 -29.11
CA VAL A 147 14.06 -19.14 -29.99
C VAL A 147 15.12 -19.55 -31.00
N LEU A 148 16.19 -20.23 -30.56
CA LEU A 148 17.23 -20.75 -31.47
C LEU A 148 16.68 -21.79 -32.45
N HIS A 149 15.78 -22.66 -32.00
CA HIS A 149 15.13 -23.63 -32.87
C HIS A 149 14.32 -22.92 -33.96
N PHE A 150 13.50 -21.94 -33.61
CA PHE A 150 12.73 -21.14 -34.57
C PHE A 150 13.60 -20.37 -35.55
N TYR A 151 14.76 -19.88 -35.11
CA TYR A 151 15.77 -19.32 -35.99
C TYR A 151 16.28 -20.36 -36.99
N ASN A 152 16.68 -21.55 -36.51
CA ASN A 152 17.23 -22.61 -37.36
C ASN A 152 16.22 -23.17 -38.37
N ILE A 153 14.92 -23.17 -38.06
CA ILE A 153 13.86 -23.59 -39.00
C ILE A 153 13.32 -22.42 -39.84
N GLY A 154 13.86 -21.21 -39.70
CA GLY A 154 13.55 -20.05 -40.53
C GLY A 154 12.23 -19.35 -40.20
N LEU A 155 11.65 -19.56 -39.02
CA LEU A 155 10.48 -18.82 -38.54
C LEU A 155 10.85 -17.52 -37.82
N VAL A 156 12.08 -17.42 -37.34
CA VAL A 156 12.68 -16.22 -36.75
C VAL A 156 13.92 -15.87 -37.54
N GLU A 157 14.18 -14.59 -37.74
CA GLU A 157 15.40 -14.09 -38.35
C GLU A 157 16.10 -13.10 -37.43
N PHE A 158 17.40 -12.88 -37.68
CA PHE A 158 18.20 -11.92 -36.94
C PHE A 158 18.63 -10.81 -37.88
N VAL A 159 18.00 -9.64 -37.75
CA VAL A 159 18.15 -8.50 -38.66
C VAL A 159 18.43 -7.26 -37.82
N ASN A 160 19.42 -6.47 -38.24
CA ASN A 160 19.81 -5.21 -37.57
C ASN A 160 20.12 -5.33 -36.05
N GLY A 161 20.56 -6.50 -35.59
CA GLY A 161 20.88 -6.71 -34.17
C GLY A 161 19.71 -7.23 -33.32
N GLU A 162 18.56 -7.49 -33.93
CA GLU A 162 17.34 -7.92 -33.24
C GLU A 162 16.80 -9.24 -33.82
N TYR A 163 16.11 -10.03 -32.98
CA TYR A 163 15.38 -11.22 -33.42
C TYR A 163 13.95 -10.83 -33.80
N GLU A 164 13.55 -11.11 -35.03
CA GLU A 164 12.24 -10.79 -35.56
C GLU A 164 11.51 -12.07 -36.00
N VAL A 165 10.19 -12.09 -35.91
CA VAL A 165 9.39 -13.15 -36.53
C VAL A 165 9.44 -12.92 -38.03
N LYS A 166 9.87 -13.94 -38.78
CA LYS A 166 9.91 -13.86 -40.24
C LYS A 166 8.47 -13.80 -40.75
N ASN A 167 8.06 -12.64 -41.24
CA ASN A 167 6.74 -12.47 -41.84
C ASN A 167 6.71 -13.22 -43.18
N GLY A 168 6.08 -14.39 -43.20
CA GLY A 168 5.77 -15.08 -44.45
C GLY A 168 4.70 -14.31 -45.23
N HIS A 169 4.92 -14.14 -46.53
CA HIS A 169 3.88 -13.80 -47.51
C HIS A 169 2.86 -14.93 -47.63
#